data_AF-A0A2M9LY34-F1
#
_entry.id   AF-A0A2M9LY34-F1
#
_cell.length_a   1.000
_cell.length_b   1.000
_cell.length_c   1.000
_cell.angle_alpha   90.00
_cell.angle_beta   90.00
_cell.angle_gamma   90.00
#
_symmetry.space_group_name_H-M   'P 1'
#
loop_
_entity.id
_entity.type
_entity.pdbx_description
1 polymer ?
#
loop_
_entity_poly.entity_id
_entity_poly.type
_entity_poly.pdbx_seq_one_letter_code
_entity_poly.pdbx_strand_id
1 'polypeptide(L)'
;MADHPQRVDSDQYKASRALMLKLVDTTTDWTFAPAPYQDHHGGGVWVKDTNGWLCLFLPLGIEWSAQFCADPAKVDQVRLCAARVIAAFPDTLPGYVEFGYEAGEQLLNTPIQTAEQVSDWTDSIFNASVPLPAGIHSGVLPTAAGYHHYPKPIVDIDHFRFDDFNLFVEDDNGLSVAVVPVAPRGSGDGRVRVLAAHPSSPYASHLVPPSGGRRAETTGHTEALAVEAEGAILAPDDKLAQQAFRRQQPQLA
;
A
#
# COMPACT_ATOMS: atom_id res chain seq x y z
N MET A 1 0.83 7.77 14.51
CA MET A 1 0.55 6.78 13.45
C MET A 1 1.75 6.82 12.51
N ALA A 2 2.23 5.68 11.96
CA ALA A 2 3.14 5.77 10.82
C ALA A 2 2.25 6.18 9.64
N ASP A 3 2.20 7.49 9.42
CA ASP A 3 1.27 8.14 8.52
C ASP A 3 2.01 8.44 7.22
N HIS A 4 1.32 8.28 6.08
CA HIS A 4 1.90 8.64 4.80
C HIS A 4 1.92 10.18 4.67
N PRO A 5 2.82 10.75 3.84
CA PRO A 5 2.80 12.18 3.54
C PRO A 5 1.42 12.66 3.14
N GLN A 6 1.17 13.95 3.33
CA GLN A 6 -0.04 14.60 2.86
C GLN A 6 -0.16 14.43 1.35
N ARG A 7 -0.96 13.46 0.90
CA ARG A 7 -1.27 13.23 -0.50
C ARG A 7 -2.58 13.93 -0.82
N VAL A 8 -2.64 14.58 -1.98
CA VAL A 8 -3.93 14.91 -2.58
C VAL A 8 -4.49 13.61 -3.13
N ASP A 9 -5.52 13.08 -2.47
CA ASP A 9 -6.17 11.86 -2.93
C ASP A 9 -6.62 11.99 -4.39
N SER A 10 -6.22 11.01 -5.20
CA SER A 10 -6.68 10.88 -6.57
C SER A 10 -8.19 10.66 -6.58
N ASP A 11 -8.85 11.10 -7.65
CA ASP A 11 -10.30 10.89 -7.76
C ASP A 11 -10.64 9.41 -7.85
N GLN A 12 -9.73 8.61 -8.43
CA GLN A 12 -9.79 7.15 -8.45
C GLN A 12 -9.82 6.56 -7.04
N TYR A 13 -8.93 7.02 -6.16
CA TYR A 13 -8.89 6.56 -4.77
C TYR A 13 -10.14 6.95 -3.98
N LYS A 14 -10.61 8.19 -4.14
CA LYS A 14 -11.87 8.63 -3.50
C LYS A 14 -13.05 7.77 -3.95
N ALA A 15 -13.11 7.43 -5.24
CA ALA A 15 -14.15 6.57 -5.79
C ALA A 15 -14.03 5.13 -5.23
N SER A 16 -12.80 4.59 -5.14
CA SER A 16 -12.54 3.29 -4.50
C SER A 16 -13.02 3.28 -3.05
N ARG A 17 -12.61 4.26 -2.24
CA ARG A 17 -13.01 4.41 -0.84
C ARG A 17 -14.53 4.50 -0.70
N ALA A 18 -15.18 5.34 -1.52
CA ALA A 18 -16.62 5.50 -1.49
C ALA A 18 -17.37 4.21 -1.86
N LEU A 19 -16.86 3.44 -2.83
CA LEU A 19 -17.40 2.13 -3.16
C LEU A 19 -17.19 1.14 -2.00
N MET A 20 -15.98 1.02 -1.46
CA MET A 20 -15.67 0.14 -0.34
C MET A 20 -16.61 0.36 0.85
N LEU A 21 -16.86 1.63 1.22
CA LEU A 21 -17.79 1.97 2.30
C LEU A 21 -19.22 1.51 2.01
N LYS A 22 -19.72 1.72 0.77
CA LYS A 22 -21.03 1.21 0.37
C LYS A 22 -21.10 -0.31 0.43
N LEU A 23 -20.05 -1.00 0.01
CA LEU A 23 -19.98 -2.47 0.01
C LEU A 23 -20.02 -3.02 1.42
N VAL A 24 -19.17 -2.53 2.32
CA VAL A 24 -19.14 -3.02 3.71
C VAL A 24 -20.43 -2.71 4.46
N ASP A 25 -21.12 -1.61 4.16
CA ASP A 25 -22.44 -1.28 4.71
C ASP A 25 -23.54 -2.29 4.32
N THR A 26 -23.34 -3.07 3.26
CA THR A 26 -24.26 -4.18 2.89
C THR A 26 -23.96 -5.48 3.62
N THR A 27 -22.85 -5.55 4.36
CA THR A 27 -22.42 -6.75 5.09
C THR A 27 -22.79 -6.64 6.57
N THR A 28 -23.13 -7.76 7.21
CA THR A 28 -23.43 -7.80 8.66
C THR A 28 -22.38 -8.59 9.45
N ASP A 29 -21.49 -9.26 8.75
CA ASP A 29 -20.49 -10.20 9.23
C ASP A 29 -19.06 -9.75 8.91
N TRP A 30 -18.85 -8.45 8.66
CA TRP A 30 -17.52 -7.93 8.38
C TRP A 30 -16.55 -8.28 9.50
N THR A 31 -15.50 -9.02 9.17
CA THR A 31 -14.61 -9.66 10.14
C THR A 31 -13.85 -8.65 11.01
N PHE A 32 -13.61 -7.44 10.49
CA PHE A 32 -12.95 -6.36 11.21
C PHE A 32 -13.93 -5.31 11.76
N ALA A 33 -15.23 -5.61 11.85
CA ALA A 33 -16.19 -4.75 12.52
C ALA A 33 -15.78 -4.46 13.99
N PRO A 34 -16.20 -3.32 14.58
CA PRO A 34 -17.13 -2.33 14.03
C PRO A 34 -16.46 -1.14 13.32
N ALA A 35 -17.26 -0.41 12.53
CA ALA A 35 -16.93 0.88 11.92
C ALA A 35 -16.60 1.96 12.99
N PRO A 36 -16.01 3.14 12.63
CA PRO A 36 -15.73 3.65 11.28
C PRO A 36 -14.54 2.94 10.61
N TYR A 37 -14.62 2.78 9.29
CA TYR A 37 -13.58 2.15 8.49
C TYR A 37 -12.71 3.18 7.77
N GLN A 38 -11.44 2.82 7.63
CA GLN A 38 -10.47 3.39 6.71
C GLN A 38 -10.19 2.36 5.62
N ASP A 39 -9.88 2.83 4.43
CA ASP A 39 -9.37 2.02 3.35
C ASP A 39 -7.89 1.72 3.55
N HIS A 40 -7.55 0.44 3.41
CA HIS A 40 -6.20 -0.03 3.44
C HIS A 40 -5.77 -0.55 2.05
N HIS A 41 -4.61 -0.09 1.61
CA HIS A 41 -3.89 -0.60 0.44
C HIS A 41 -3.26 -1.96 0.77
N GLY A 42 -3.74 -3.03 0.16
CA GLY A 42 -3.28 -4.36 0.54
C GLY A 42 -3.82 -5.53 -0.28
N GLY A 43 -4.35 -5.28 -1.48
CA GLY A 43 -4.79 -6.35 -2.38
C GLY A 43 -6.15 -6.95 -2.04
N GLY A 44 -7.03 -6.17 -1.41
CA GLY A 44 -8.45 -6.53 -1.26
C GLY A 44 -9.17 -6.50 -2.61
N VAL A 45 -10.06 -7.47 -2.83
CA VAL A 45 -10.98 -7.49 -3.97
C VAL A 45 -12.36 -7.88 -3.48
N TRP A 46 -13.32 -6.98 -3.67
CA TRP A 46 -14.71 -7.28 -3.42
C TRP A 46 -15.32 -8.05 -4.60
N VAL A 47 -16.12 -9.06 -4.29
CA VAL A 47 -16.86 -9.84 -5.29
C VAL A 47 -18.29 -10.02 -4.81
N LYS A 48 -19.21 -10.15 -5.76
CA LYS A 48 -20.64 -10.37 -5.49
C LYS A 48 -21.03 -11.77 -5.91
N ASP A 49 -21.53 -12.57 -4.97
CA ASP A 49 -22.16 -13.85 -5.24
C ASP A 49 -23.67 -13.78 -4.99
N THR A 50 -24.36 -14.92 -5.02
CA THR A 50 -25.81 -14.99 -4.77
C THR A 50 -26.21 -14.64 -3.33
N ASN A 51 -25.26 -14.63 -2.39
CA ASN A 51 -25.47 -14.31 -0.98
C ASN A 51 -25.11 -12.86 -0.65
N GLY A 52 -24.45 -12.14 -1.56
CA GLY A 52 -24.13 -10.73 -1.41
C GLY A 52 -22.67 -10.43 -1.68
N TRP A 53 -22.15 -9.42 -1.00
CA TRP A 53 -20.78 -8.96 -1.16
C TRP A 53 -19.83 -9.64 -0.19
N LEU A 54 -18.67 -10.06 -0.69
CA LEU A 54 -17.60 -10.63 0.11
C LEU A 54 -16.25 -10.03 -0.32
N CYS A 55 -15.35 -9.81 0.63
CA CYS A 55 -14.00 -9.32 0.35
C CYS A 55 -13.01 -10.49 0.37
N LEU A 56 -12.29 -10.66 -0.74
CA LEU A 56 -11.20 -11.61 -0.89
C LEU A 56 -9.87 -10.87 -0.78
N PHE A 57 -8.90 -11.47 -0.09
CA PHE A 57 -7.52 -11.00 -0.10
C PHE A 57 -6.76 -11.76 -1.18
N LEU A 58 -6.22 -11.02 -2.15
CA LEU A 58 -5.34 -11.61 -3.14
C LEU A 58 -3.97 -11.93 -2.54
N PRO A 59 -3.19 -12.83 -3.16
CA PRO A 59 -1.86 -13.19 -2.67
C PRO A 59 -0.89 -12.01 -2.59
N LEU A 60 -1.08 -10.95 -3.38
CA LEU A 60 -0.26 -9.75 -3.39
C LEU A 60 -1.14 -8.50 -3.39
N GLY A 61 -0.71 -7.48 -2.66
CA GLY A 61 -1.25 -6.13 -2.69
C GLY A 61 -0.12 -5.11 -2.73
N ILE A 62 -0.43 -3.91 -3.21
CA ILE A 62 0.52 -2.81 -3.33
C ILE A 62 0.25 -1.81 -2.22
N GLU A 63 1.12 -1.76 -1.23
CA GLU A 63 1.22 -0.64 -0.30
C GLU A 63 1.47 0.65 -1.10
N TRP A 64 0.80 1.75 -0.75
CA TRP A 64 0.77 2.97 -1.58
C TRP A 64 2.17 3.45 -1.95
N SER A 65 3.07 3.53 -0.97
CA SER A 65 4.44 4.02 -1.18
C SER A 65 5.32 3.08 -2.04
N ALA A 66 4.94 1.81 -2.15
CA ALA A 66 5.68 0.82 -2.93
C ALA A 66 5.49 0.97 -4.44
N GLN A 67 4.46 1.71 -4.88
CA GLN A 67 4.18 1.94 -6.30
C GLN A 67 5.39 2.50 -7.06
N PHE A 68 6.23 3.29 -6.40
CA PHE A 68 7.36 3.98 -7.04
C PHE A 68 8.51 3.05 -7.41
N CYS A 69 8.60 1.88 -6.77
CA CYS A 69 9.53 0.81 -7.13
C CYS A 69 8.87 -0.37 -7.85
N ALA A 70 7.55 -0.34 -8.07
CA ALA A 70 6.83 -1.46 -8.64
C ALA A 70 7.10 -1.60 -10.15
N ASP A 71 7.41 -2.82 -10.57
CA ASP A 71 7.58 -3.18 -11.98
C ASP A 71 6.21 -3.34 -12.65
N PRO A 72 5.87 -2.53 -13.66
CA PRO A 72 4.58 -2.59 -14.34
C PRO A 72 4.21 -3.99 -14.83
N ALA A 73 5.17 -4.77 -15.33
CA ALA A 73 4.90 -6.11 -15.84
C ALA A 73 4.52 -7.10 -14.73
N LYS A 74 5.12 -6.95 -13.54
CA LYS A 74 4.78 -7.76 -12.36
C LYS A 74 3.45 -7.34 -11.76
N VAL A 75 3.16 -6.04 -11.73
CA VAL A 75 1.85 -5.51 -11.31
C VAL A 75 0.74 -5.95 -12.28
N ASP A 76 1.02 -6.05 -13.58
CA ASP A 76 0.07 -6.58 -14.56
C ASP A 76 -0.31 -8.04 -14.27
N GLN A 77 0.60 -8.86 -13.72
CA GLN A 77 0.26 -10.21 -13.25
C GLN A 77 -0.71 -10.19 -12.06
N VAL A 78 -0.57 -9.22 -11.15
CA VAL A 78 -1.52 -9.00 -10.06
C VAL A 78 -2.89 -8.60 -10.63
N ARG A 79 -2.93 -7.69 -11.61
CA ARG A 79 -4.17 -7.34 -12.33
C ARG A 79 -4.82 -8.55 -12.99
N LEU A 80 -4.06 -9.38 -13.69
CA LEU A 80 -4.59 -10.59 -14.35
C LEU A 80 -5.16 -11.59 -13.33
N CYS A 81 -4.55 -11.71 -12.15
CA CYS A 81 -5.10 -12.50 -11.05
C CYS A 81 -6.45 -11.94 -10.59
N ALA A 82 -6.54 -10.64 -10.32
CA ALA A 82 -7.78 -9.97 -9.95
C ALA A 82 -8.85 -10.12 -11.04
N ALA A 83 -8.50 -9.93 -12.32
CA ALA A 83 -9.41 -10.10 -13.45
C ALA A 83 -9.99 -11.51 -13.53
N ARG A 84 -9.17 -12.54 -13.29
CA ARG A 84 -9.63 -13.93 -13.23
C ARG A 84 -10.60 -14.16 -12.07
N VAL A 85 -10.34 -13.57 -10.90
CA VAL A 85 -11.24 -13.65 -9.75
C VAL A 85 -12.56 -12.96 -10.07
N ILE A 86 -12.54 -11.72 -10.55
CA ILE A 86 -13.75 -10.96 -10.89
C ILE A 86 -14.58 -11.69 -11.96
N ALA A 87 -13.95 -12.28 -12.98
CA ALA A 87 -14.63 -13.04 -14.02
C ALA A 87 -15.38 -14.27 -13.48
N ALA A 88 -15.01 -14.81 -12.31
CA ALA A 88 -15.72 -15.91 -11.67
C ALA A 88 -17.00 -15.46 -10.94
N PHE A 89 -17.19 -14.15 -10.74
CA PHE A 89 -18.32 -13.55 -10.03
C PHE A 89 -19.01 -12.50 -10.93
N PRO A 90 -19.85 -12.93 -11.88
CA PRO A 90 -20.36 -12.09 -12.96
C PRO A 90 -21.18 -10.88 -12.50
N ASP A 91 -21.77 -10.93 -11.29
CA ASP A 91 -22.57 -9.84 -10.74
C ASP A 91 -21.71 -8.72 -10.10
N THR A 92 -20.38 -8.91 -10.03
CA THR A 92 -19.47 -7.97 -9.37
C THR A 92 -19.38 -6.63 -10.08
N LEU A 93 -19.03 -6.61 -11.38
CA LEU A 93 -18.89 -5.37 -12.13
C LEU A 93 -20.23 -4.62 -12.29
N PRO A 94 -21.36 -5.28 -12.61
CA PRO A 94 -22.67 -4.63 -12.57
C PRO A 94 -22.98 -4.03 -11.19
N GLY A 95 -22.67 -4.75 -10.10
CA GLY A 95 -22.86 -4.26 -8.74
C GLY A 95 -22.00 -3.03 -8.41
N TYR A 96 -20.78 -2.93 -8.94
CA TYR A 96 -19.98 -1.71 -8.81
C TYR A 96 -20.62 -0.51 -9.52
N VAL A 97 -21.16 -0.72 -10.71
CA VAL A 97 -21.86 0.31 -11.48
C VAL A 97 -23.13 0.78 -10.77
N GLU A 98 -23.89 -0.13 -10.13
CA GLU A 98 -25.04 0.22 -9.29
C GLU A 98 -24.67 1.20 -8.15
N PHE A 99 -23.43 1.10 -7.65
CA PHE A 99 -22.88 2.02 -6.65
C PHE A 99 -22.14 3.22 -7.24
N GLY A 100 -22.15 3.41 -8.55
CA GLY A 100 -21.55 4.55 -9.26
C GLY A 100 -20.05 4.41 -9.53
N TYR A 101 -19.50 3.20 -9.49
CA TYR A 101 -18.10 2.93 -9.82
C TYR A 101 -17.99 2.25 -11.18
N GLU A 102 -17.70 3.02 -12.23
CA GLU A 102 -17.67 2.55 -13.62
C GLU A 102 -16.25 2.15 -14.09
N ALA A 103 -15.21 2.56 -13.36
CA ALA A 103 -13.82 2.33 -13.76
C ALA A 103 -13.39 0.86 -13.72
N GLY A 104 -14.16 -0.02 -13.07
CA GLY A 104 -13.79 -1.41 -12.80
C GLY A 104 -13.45 -2.22 -14.05
N GLU A 105 -14.30 -2.15 -15.07
CA GLU A 105 -14.09 -2.90 -16.32
C GLU A 105 -12.85 -2.41 -17.08
N GLN A 106 -12.68 -1.10 -17.19
CA GLN A 106 -11.53 -0.50 -17.86
C GLN A 106 -10.22 -0.90 -17.18
N LEU A 107 -10.16 -0.81 -15.84
CA LEU A 107 -8.96 -1.16 -15.06
C LEU A 107 -8.57 -2.63 -15.23
N LEU A 108 -9.55 -3.54 -15.26
CA LEU A 108 -9.28 -4.97 -15.44
C LEU A 108 -8.87 -5.32 -16.88
N ASN A 109 -9.30 -4.54 -17.87
CA ASN A 109 -9.03 -4.80 -19.29
C ASN A 109 -7.83 -4.01 -19.86
N THR A 110 -7.26 -3.08 -19.10
CA THR A 110 -6.12 -2.26 -19.53
C THR A 110 -4.82 -2.87 -19.00
N PRO A 111 -3.89 -3.31 -19.88
CA PRO A 111 -2.57 -3.76 -19.44
C PRO A 111 -1.79 -2.67 -18.72
N ILE A 112 -1.07 -3.04 -17.68
CA ILE A 112 -0.21 -2.14 -16.89
C ILE A 112 1.20 -2.18 -17.49
N GLN A 113 1.64 -1.02 -17.97
CA GLN A 113 2.90 -0.83 -18.72
C GLN A 113 3.70 0.37 -18.22
N THR A 114 3.06 1.33 -17.55
CA THR A 114 3.70 2.56 -17.07
C THR A 114 3.54 2.76 -15.57
N ALA A 115 4.32 3.66 -14.99
CA ALA A 115 4.24 4.02 -13.57
C ALA A 115 2.89 4.67 -13.22
N GLU A 116 2.29 5.42 -14.14
CA GLU A 116 0.96 6.02 -13.98
C GLU A 116 -0.10 4.93 -13.86
N GLN A 117 -0.05 3.90 -14.69
CA GLN A 117 -1.00 2.77 -14.62
C GLN A 117 -0.80 1.92 -13.35
N VAL A 118 0.42 1.83 -12.84
CA VAL A 118 0.69 1.26 -11.50
C VAL A 118 0.02 2.10 -10.41
N SER A 119 0.12 3.43 -10.49
CA SER A 119 -0.56 4.35 -9.56
C SER A 119 -2.08 4.16 -9.61
N ASP A 120 -2.66 4.12 -10.81
CA ASP A 120 -4.10 3.91 -11.02
C ASP A 120 -4.56 2.57 -10.42
N TRP A 121 -3.79 1.51 -10.62
CA TRP A 121 -4.07 0.19 -10.02
C TRP A 121 -3.98 0.24 -8.49
N THR A 122 -2.93 0.87 -7.97
CA THR A 122 -2.68 1.01 -6.52
C THR A 122 -3.86 1.68 -5.83
N ASP A 123 -4.45 2.69 -6.45
CA ASP A 123 -5.59 3.45 -5.91
C ASP A 123 -6.96 2.85 -6.22
N SER A 124 -7.02 1.75 -6.96
CA SER A 124 -8.29 1.13 -7.38
C SER A 124 -8.97 0.28 -6.31
N ILE A 125 -10.25 -0.04 -6.52
CA ILE A 125 -11.01 -0.99 -5.67
C ILE A 125 -10.40 -2.40 -5.65
N PHE A 126 -9.50 -2.72 -6.57
CA PHE A 126 -8.83 -4.01 -6.63
C PHE A 126 -7.55 -4.07 -5.76
N ASN A 127 -7.23 -2.97 -5.05
CA ASN A 127 -6.07 -2.90 -4.16
C ASN A 127 -6.32 -2.09 -2.88
N ALA A 128 -6.92 -0.90 -3.00
CA ALA A 128 -7.22 0.05 -1.94
C ALA A 128 -8.67 -0.09 -1.45
N SER A 129 -8.99 -1.26 -0.90
CA SER A 129 -10.39 -1.63 -0.69
C SER A 129 -10.64 -2.48 0.55
N VAL A 130 -9.65 -2.64 1.43
CA VAL A 130 -9.85 -3.38 2.69
C VAL A 130 -10.37 -2.40 3.77
N PRO A 131 -11.62 -2.54 4.27
CA PRO A 131 -12.12 -1.74 5.39
C PRO A 131 -11.47 -2.19 6.69
N LEU A 132 -10.62 -1.34 7.25
CA LEU A 132 -10.03 -1.55 8.56
C LEU A 132 -10.49 -0.45 9.52
N PRO A 133 -10.90 -0.76 10.76
CA PRO A 133 -11.02 0.25 11.80
C PRO A 133 -9.70 0.97 12.01
N ALA A 134 -9.75 2.28 12.27
CA ALA A 134 -8.57 3.11 12.46
C ALA A 134 -7.59 2.58 13.52
N GLY A 135 -8.10 1.88 14.54
CA GLY A 135 -7.27 1.29 15.60
C GLY A 135 -6.40 0.11 15.17
N ILE A 136 -6.74 -0.57 14.07
CA ILE A 136 -5.93 -1.66 13.48
C ILE A 136 -5.36 -1.32 12.11
N HIS A 137 -5.80 -0.22 11.50
CA HIS A 137 -5.12 0.43 10.39
C HIS A 137 -3.93 1.26 10.90
N SER A 138 -3.04 0.63 11.67
CA SER A 138 -1.86 1.27 12.23
C SER A 138 -0.61 0.73 11.56
N GLY A 139 0.25 1.61 11.03
CA GLY A 139 1.61 1.23 10.62
C GLY A 139 2.58 1.03 11.80
N VAL A 140 2.08 0.75 13.01
CA VAL A 140 2.94 0.44 14.17
C VAL A 140 3.44 -0.99 14.01
N LEU A 141 4.72 -1.13 13.66
CA LEU A 141 5.34 -2.40 13.40
C LEU A 141 5.77 -3.10 14.71
N PRO A 142 5.82 -4.44 14.73
CA PRO A 142 6.49 -5.17 15.81
C PRO A 142 7.94 -4.69 15.95
N THR A 143 8.45 -4.66 17.18
CA THR A 143 9.86 -4.36 17.48
C THR A 143 10.80 -5.51 17.10
N ALA A 144 10.45 -6.33 16.12
CA ALA A 144 11.31 -7.37 15.57
C ALA A 144 11.39 -7.12 14.06
N ALA A 145 12.58 -7.29 13.47
CA ALA A 145 12.79 -7.12 12.03
C ALA A 145 12.97 -8.47 11.32
N GLY A 146 12.77 -8.45 10.00
CA GLY A 146 12.87 -9.60 9.11
C GLY A 146 11.54 -9.99 8.46
N TYR A 147 11.60 -10.82 7.42
CA TYR A 147 10.44 -11.20 6.59
C TYR A 147 9.25 -11.76 7.40
N HIS A 148 9.51 -12.43 8.53
CA HIS A 148 8.46 -12.96 9.42
C HIS A 148 7.81 -11.92 10.34
N HIS A 149 8.41 -10.74 10.49
CA HIS A 149 7.97 -9.69 11.42
C HIS A 149 7.48 -8.43 10.71
N TYR A 150 7.76 -8.29 9.42
CA TYR A 150 7.23 -7.21 8.61
C TYR A 150 5.80 -7.50 8.17
N PRO A 151 4.90 -6.49 8.17
CA PRO A 151 3.55 -6.65 7.65
C PRO A 151 3.57 -7.14 6.21
N LYS A 152 2.55 -7.93 5.88
CA LYS A 152 2.33 -8.47 4.54
C LYS A 152 2.52 -7.42 3.43
N PRO A 153 1.94 -6.20 3.50
CA PRO A 153 2.11 -5.21 2.44
C PRO A 153 3.56 -4.77 2.19
N ILE A 154 4.45 -4.84 3.21
CA ILE A 154 5.87 -4.50 3.05
C ILE A 154 6.65 -5.66 2.41
N VAL A 155 6.41 -6.90 2.86
CA VAL A 155 7.12 -8.06 2.31
C VAL A 155 6.65 -8.43 0.91
N ASP A 156 5.40 -8.11 0.57
CA ASP A 156 4.83 -8.32 -0.77
C ASP A 156 5.58 -7.50 -1.83
N ILE A 157 6.19 -6.36 -1.46
CA ILE A 157 6.96 -5.48 -2.36
C ILE A 157 8.07 -6.24 -3.08
N ASP A 158 8.71 -7.20 -2.41
CA ASP A 158 9.83 -7.97 -2.97
C ASP A 158 9.40 -8.82 -4.19
N HIS A 159 8.11 -9.13 -4.30
CA HIS A 159 7.56 -9.94 -5.40
C HIS A 159 7.20 -9.12 -6.64
N PHE A 160 7.03 -7.80 -6.51
CA PHE A 160 6.61 -6.93 -7.62
C PHE A 160 7.53 -5.74 -7.90
N ARG A 161 8.50 -5.42 -7.03
CA ARG A 161 9.48 -4.36 -7.32
C ARG A 161 10.35 -4.69 -8.54
N PHE A 162 10.95 -3.67 -9.14
CA PHE A 162 12.03 -3.86 -10.11
C PHE A 162 13.18 -4.68 -9.50
N ASP A 163 13.75 -5.61 -10.28
CA ASP A 163 14.84 -6.49 -9.83
C ASP A 163 16.11 -5.73 -9.44
N ASP A 164 16.27 -4.51 -9.97
CA ASP A 164 17.40 -3.63 -9.74
C ASP A 164 17.22 -2.66 -8.54
N PHE A 165 16.08 -2.68 -7.86
CA PHE A 165 15.85 -1.90 -6.63
C PHE A 165 15.99 -2.76 -5.38
N ASN A 166 16.88 -2.46 -4.44
CA ASN A 166 16.97 -3.23 -3.19
C ASN A 166 16.02 -2.68 -2.12
N LEU A 167 14.94 -3.40 -1.83
CA LEU A 167 13.98 -3.06 -0.77
C LEU A 167 14.59 -3.15 0.63
N PHE A 168 15.27 -4.26 0.92
CA PHE A 168 15.96 -4.48 2.18
C PHE A 168 17.43 -4.09 2.03
N VAL A 169 17.84 -3.10 2.79
CA VAL A 169 19.21 -2.58 2.89
C VAL A 169 19.71 -2.73 4.33
N GLU A 170 21.01 -2.56 4.55
CA GLU A 170 21.62 -2.75 5.87
C GLU A 170 22.22 -1.44 6.38
N ASP A 171 22.04 -1.17 7.68
CA ASP A 171 22.76 -0.09 8.35
C ASP A 171 24.23 -0.48 8.64
N ASP A 172 24.99 0.43 9.26
CA ASP A 172 26.41 0.21 9.58
C ASP A 172 26.65 -0.95 10.58
N ASN A 173 25.61 -1.45 11.24
CA ASN A 173 25.67 -2.61 12.15
C ASN A 173 25.21 -3.92 11.47
N GLY A 174 24.89 -3.89 10.16
CA GLY A 174 24.34 -5.04 9.43
C GLY A 174 22.86 -5.29 9.75
N LEU A 175 22.15 -4.31 10.33
CA LEU A 175 20.74 -4.46 10.68
C LEU A 175 19.86 -4.08 9.49
N SER A 176 18.85 -4.91 9.21
CA SER A 176 17.96 -4.72 8.06
C SER A 176 17.02 -3.53 8.25
N VAL A 177 16.89 -2.75 7.17
CA VAL A 177 16.00 -1.60 7.02
C VAL A 177 15.28 -1.75 5.68
N ALA A 178 13.95 -1.67 5.70
CA ALA A 178 13.11 -1.68 4.51
C ALA A 178 12.88 -0.24 4.02
N VAL A 179 13.18 0.02 2.75
CA VAL A 179 13.07 1.34 2.14
C VAL A 179 12.37 1.30 0.78
N VAL A 180 11.66 2.37 0.43
CA VAL A 180 11.03 2.54 -0.90
C VAL A 180 11.36 3.91 -1.49
N PRO A 181 11.36 4.08 -2.83
CA PRO A 181 11.56 5.39 -3.44
C PRO A 181 10.44 6.37 -3.07
N VAL A 182 10.71 7.67 -3.20
CA VAL A 182 9.68 8.71 -3.04
C VAL A 182 9.11 9.21 -4.38
N ALA A 183 9.66 8.74 -5.50
CA ALA A 183 9.25 9.10 -6.85
C ALA A 183 9.48 7.92 -7.84
N PRO A 184 8.79 7.88 -8.98
CA PRO A 184 8.91 6.80 -9.95
C PRO A 184 10.34 6.56 -10.45
N ARG A 185 10.65 5.31 -10.79
CA ARG A 185 11.91 4.92 -11.46
C ARG A 185 12.14 5.78 -12.71
N GLY A 186 13.37 6.30 -12.86
CA GLY A 186 13.74 7.17 -13.97
C GLY A 186 13.47 8.68 -13.75
N SER A 187 12.88 9.07 -12.61
CA SER A 187 12.68 10.48 -12.25
C SER A 187 13.97 11.24 -11.93
N GLY A 188 15.05 10.54 -11.59
CA GLY A 188 16.30 11.12 -11.09
C GLY A 188 16.26 11.45 -9.59
N ASP A 189 15.15 11.22 -8.90
CA ASP A 189 15.08 11.36 -7.44
C ASP A 189 15.65 10.12 -6.75
N GLY A 190 16.80 10.27 -6.09
CA GLY A 190 17.47 9.20 -5.36
C GLY A 190 17.07 9.09 -3.89
N ARG A 191 16.06 9.84 -3.42
CA ARG A 191 15.60 9.76 -2.04
C ARG A 191 14.79 8.48 -1.80
N VAL A 192 14.87 7.96 -0.58
CA VAL A 192 14.08 6.82 -0.13
C VAL A 192 13.33 7.15 1.15
N ARG A 193 12.20 6.48 1.38
CA ARG A 193 11.46 6.47 2.64
C ARG A 193 11.78 5.22 3.41
N VAL A 194 12.04 5.34 4.72
CA VAL A 194 12.12 4.20 5.63
C VAL A 194 10.70 3.71 5.94
N LEU A 195 10.40 2.45 5.60
CA LEU A 195 9.14 1.79 5.94
C LEU A 195 9.22 0.96 7.21
N ALA A 196 10.37 0.32 7.43
CA ALA A 196 10.63 -0.51 8.59
C ALA A 196 12.13 -0.54 8.89
N ALA A 197 12.50 -0.74 10.14
CA ALA A 197 13.89 -0.86 10.56
C ALA A 197 13.97 -1.80 11.76
N HIS A 198 15.07 -2.53 11.88
CA HIS A 198 15.39 -3.22 13.13
C HIS A 198 15.42 -2.21 14.30
N PRO A 199 14.84 -2.49 15.48
CA PRO A 199 14.73 -1.51 16.56
C PRO A 199 16.05 -0.98 17.09
N SER A 200 17.11 -1.79 17.01
CA SER A 200 18.47 -1.36 17.38
C SER A 200 19.17 -0.55 16.28
N SER A 201 18.55 -0.40 15.11
CA SER A 201 19.07 0.45 14.05
C SER A 201 18.85 1.92 14.42
N PRO A 202 19.82 2.82 14.18
CA PRO A 202 19.58 4.26 14.26
C PRO A 202 18.40 4.71 13.39
N TYR A 203 18.12 3.99 12.30
CA TYR A 203 17.01 4.32 11.41
C TYR A 203 15.62 4.05 12.01
N ALA A 204 15.53 3.29 13.12
CA ALA A 204 14.28 3.07 13.82
C ALA A 204 13.69 4.38 14.39
N SER A 205 14.51 5.38 14.73
CA SER A 205 13.99 6.67 15.21
C SER A 205 13.34 7.52 14.13
N HIS A 206 13.55 7.20 12.85
CA HIS A 206 12.87 7.84 11.73
C HIS A 206 11.44 7.31 11.53
N LEU A 207 11.13 6.16 12.12
CA LEU A 207 9.78 5.63 12.18
C LEU A 207 9.06 6.33 13.34
N VAL A 208 7.93 6.96 13.06
CA VAL A 208 7.14 7.70 14.06
C VAL A 208 6.85 6.78 15.26
N PRO A 209 7.37 7.05 16.47
CA PRO A 209 6.85 6.39 17.66
C PRO A 209 5.39 6.83 17.85
N PRO A 210 4.48 5.96 18.33
CA PRO A 210 3.11 6.37 18.56
C PRO A 210 3.08 7.62 19.42
N SER A 211 2.31 8.64 18.99
CA SER A 211 1.83 9.67 19.89
C SER A 211 1.28 8.94 21.12
N GLY A 212 1.87 9.25 22.28
CA GLY A 212 1.87 8.38 23.46
C GLY A 212 0.54 7.71 23.76
N GLY A 213 0.62 6.45 24.16
CA GLY A 213 -0.52 5.61 24.50
C GLY A 213 -1.54 6.30 25.39
N ARG A 214 -2.62 6.76 24.76
CA ARG A 214 -3.98 6.54 25.22
C ARG A 214 -4.76 6.04 24.02
N ARG A 215 -5.40 4.87 24.16
CA ARG A 215 -6.53 4.50 23.29
C ARG A 215 -7.48 5.69 23.33
N ALA A 216 -7.55 6.45 22.23
CA ALA A 216 -8.63 7.41 22.07
C ALA A 216 -9.91 6.58 22.06
N GLU A 217 -10.75 6.78 23.08
CA GLU A 217 -12.13 6.33 23.03
C GLU A 217 -12.73 6.84 21.71
N THR A 218 -13.42 5.94 21.05
CA THR A 218 -14.16 6.12 19.80
C THR A 218 -15.10 7.31 19.89
N THR A 219 -14.63 8.51 19.56
CA THR A 219 -15.50 9.68 19.35
C THR A 219 -15.00 10.54 18.20
N GLY A 220 -15.77 10.54 17.11
CA GLY A 220 -15.98 11.72 16.27
C GLY A 220 -15.04 11.96 15.07
N HIS A 221 -15.51 11.53 13.90
CA HIS A 221 -15.57 12.23 12.59
C HIS A 221 -14.46 13.20 12.11
N THR A 222 -13.26 13.18 12.67
CA THR A 222 -12.19 14.03 12.15
C THR A 222 -10.88 13.25 12.17
N GLU A 223 -10.47 12.82 10.97
CA GLU A 223 -9.09 12.46 10.68
C GLU A 223 -8.20 13.60 11.19
N ALA A 224 -7.32 13.31 12.16
CA ALA A 224 -6.25 14.25 12.48
C ALA A 224 -5.32 14.27 11.25
N LEU A 225 -5.05 15.47 10.73
CA LEU A 225 -4.16 15.66 9.58
C LEU A 225 -2.79 15.04 9.87
N ALA A 226 -2.30 14.25 8.91
CA ALA A 226 -0.95 13.71 8.95
C ALA A 226 0.06 14.84 9.12
N VAL A 227 0.86 14.80 10.20
CA VAL A 227 2.04 15.63 10.33
C VAL A 227 3.18 14.84 9.71
N GLU A 228 3.79 15.37 8.64
CA GLU A 228 4.96 14.73 8.05
C GLU A 228 5.99 14.42 9.13
N ALA A 229 6.38 13.16 9.24
CA ALA A 229 7.48 12.79 10.09
C ALA A 229 8.77 13.36 9.49
N GLU A 230 9.22 14.50 10.00
CA GLU A 230 10.59 14.98 9.79
C GLU A 230 11.55 13.81 10.08
N GLY A 231 12.23 13.32 9.04
CA GLY A 231 13.24 12.26 9.15
C GLY A 231 12.91 10.92 8.48
N ALA A 232 11.67 10.65 8.05
CA ALA A 232 11.36 9.37 7.37
C ALA A 232 11.90 9.28 5.93
N ILE A 233 12.26 10.41 5.31
CA ILE A 233 12.85 10.47 3.98
C ILE A 233 14.37 10.67 4.12
N LEU A 234 15.13 9.75 3.56
CA LEU A 234 16.58 9.81 3.47
C LEU A 234 17.01 10.51 2.18
N ALA A 235 18.05 11.33 2.27
CA ALA A 235 18.63 12.03 1.13
C ALA A 235 19.36 11.05 0.17
N PRO A 236 19.59 11.42 -1.10
CA PRO A 236 20.22 10.52 -2.07
C PRO A 236 21.66 10.11 -1.71
N ASP A 237 22.34 10.91 -0.89
CA ASP A 237 23.69 10.66 -0.39
C ASP A 237 23.72 9.81 0.89
N ASP A 238 22.56 9.49 1.47
CA ASP A 238 22.47 8.51 2.56
C ASP A 238 22.89 7.12 2.07
N LYS A 239 23.67 6.40 2.88
CA LYS A 239 24.18 5.06 2.54
C LYS A 239 23.07 4.08 2.20
N LEU A 240 21.92 4.16 2.87
CA LEU A 240 20.78 3.25 2.69
C LEU A 240 20.11 3.55 1.35
N ALA A 241 19.99 4.83 0.99
CA ALA A 241 19.50 5.25 -0.33
C ALA A 241 20.44 4.77 -1.46
N GLN A 242 21.75 4.94 -1.28
CA GLN A 242 22.76 4.45 -2.22
C GLN A 242 22.73 2.92 -2.37
N GLN A 243 22.54 2.18 -1.28
CA GLN A 243 22.36 0.74 -1.31
C GLN A 243 21.11 0.31 -2.08
N ALA A 244 19.99 1.00 -1.85
CA ALA A 244 18.71 0.73 -2.50
C ALA A 244 18.81 0.88 -4.03
N PHE A 245 19.49 1.93 -4.48
CA PHE A 245 19.66 2.27 -5.90
C PHE A 245 20.95 1.75 -6.54
N ARG A 246 21.78 0.98 -5.83
CA ARG A 246 23.13 0.59 -6.30
C ARG A 246 23.15 -0.04 -7.69
N ARG A 247 22.12 -0.79 -8.06
CA ARG A 247 22.03 -1.48 -9.37
C ARG A 247 21.33 -0.64 -10.45
N GLN A 248 20.78 0.53 -10.09
CA GLN A 248 20.15 1.48 -11.01
C GLN A 248 21.09 2.62 -11.42
N GLN A 249 22.19 2.81 -10.69
CA GLN A 249 23.20 3.80 -11.05
C GLN A 249 23.98 3.36 -12.30
N PRO A 250 24.34 4.30 -13.20
CA PRO A 250 25.26 4.00 -14.28
C PRO A 250 26.56 3.43 -13.71
N GLN A 251 26.97 2.23 -14.15
CA GLN A 251 28.30 1.74 -13.82
C GLN A 251 29.32 2.70 -14.45
N LEU A 252 30.14 3.35 -13.63
CA LEU A 252 31.30 4.06 -14.13
C LEU A 252 32.20 3.00 -14.79
N ALA A 253 32.34 3.12 -16.11
CA ALA A 253 33.22 2.28 -16.93
C ALA A 253 34.70 2.55 -16.64
#